data_AF-A0A969QRZ0-F1
#
_entry.id   AF-A0A969QRZ0-F1
#
_cell.length_a   1.000
_cell.length_b   1.000
_cell.length_c   1.000
_cell.angle_alpha   90.00
_cell.angle_beta   90.00
_cell.angle_gamma   90.00
#
_symmetry.space_group_name_H-M   'P 1'
#
loop_
_entity.id
_entity.type
_entity.pdbx_description
1 polymer ?
#
loop_
_entity_poly.entity_id
_entity_poly.type
_entity_poly.pdbx_seq_one_letter_code
_entity_poly.pdbx_strand_id
1 'polypeptide(L)'
;MAITVDTLLDENDGNFSAGNFSLREAISSSVAGETINFAPSLAGGTIALTQGELLVNKALTIKGLGADKLTISGNNISRVFRIADAQASSSRVVIDGLTIANGFVGASVGDRFGAGILNEESLTLTNAVVRNNRAVFSGGGIDNGGNLSVANSTIHNNFAAVSGGGISSGNSEGPVNLLSLANTTVSSNETNEYGGGIFNGFTSRLIVNSSTIYQNTAVRGAGGVFSQSGTINNTIIAGNLDGDNSNGNHPDVSGNFTTTSFNLIGDGSGSASFTNGINNNKVGSGGAPIDPKLGSLQNNGGSTPTHALLNDSPAIDAANPNANVFFDQRGVTRPQRNGFDIGAFETNLQIPIPVVIKPPVAVIDPPLTVVSPLPRRVVGTAKSDVLLGSANRDILVGGIGGDLMTGGAEADSFVYTGVTQRRALAASQIADTPKRTRRRLDQITDLNTAEGDRIQLDFDNNLNTAELPTQVHNVGRVRPQNIVGGGTVRRGQARAIATAYEDVNPLIPGKQRARASEAVLAVHKGRTYLSVNDNQGVFNPKRDLVIDVTGMTFQRPQDALAGASLSVNNYFV
;
A
#
# COMPACT_ATOMS: atom_id res chain seq x y z
N MET A 1 -14.58 12.50 31.43
CA MET A 1 -13.21 12.08 31.82
C MET A 1 -13.02 10.71 31.22
N ALA A 2 -11.89 10.37 30.62
CA ALA A 2 -11.74 9.03 30.06
C ALA A 2 -12.00 7.94 31.12
N ILE A 3 -13.02 7.11 30.92
CA ILE A 3 -13.33 5.96 31.77
C ILE A 3 -12.36 4.83 31.40
N THR A 4 -11.84 4.12 32.39
CA THR A 4 -10.90 3.01 32.17
C THR A 4 -11.45 1.75 32.82
N VAL A 5 -11.78 0.75 32.00
CA VAL A 5 -12.15 -0.60 32.41
C VAL A 5 -10.89 -1.30 32.94
N ASP A 6 -10.97 -1.91 34.12
CA ASP A 6 -9.79 -2.51 34.77
C ASP A 6 -10.00 -3.94 35.27
N THR A 7 -11.13 -4.57 34.91
CA THR A 7 -11.43 -5.98 35.16
C THR A 7 -11.83 -6.72 33.87
N LEU A 8 -11.60 -8.04 33.86
CA LEU A 8 -12.09 -8.93 32.79
C LEU A 8 -13.49 -9.49 33.09
N LEU A 9 -14.03 -9.23 34.28
CA LEU A 9 -15.34 -9.72 34.68
C LEU A 9 -16.46 -8.98 33.94
N ASP A 10 -17.52 -9.71 33.63
CA ASP A 10 -18.79 -9.13 33.17
C ASP A 10 -19.73 -8.96 34.37
N GLU A 11 -19.58 -7.83 35.06
CA GLU A 11 -20.33 -7.48 36.27
C GLU A 11 -21.08 -6.14 36.14
N ASN A 12 -22.07 -5.94 37.01
CA ASN A 12 -22.82 -4.68 37.12
C ASN A 12 -23.36 -4.58 38.54
N ASP A 13 -22.45 -4.53 39.51
CA ASP A 13 -22.74 -4.53 40.94
C ASP A 13 -22.61 -3.12 41.56
N GLY A 14 -22.08 -2.15 40.80
CA GLY A 14 -21.87 -0.77 41.23
C GLY A 14 -20.58 -0.57 42.01
N ASN A 15 -19.67 -1.55 42.01
CA ASN A 15 -18.39 -1.48 42.71
C ASN A 15 -17.27 -0.97 41.77
N PHE A 16 -17.08 0.34 41.72
CA PHE A 16 -16.02 0.96 40.89
C PHE A 16 -14.66 1.06 41.59
N SER A 17 -14.38 0.19 42.57
CA SER A 17 -13.05 0.13 43.18
C SER A 17 -12.03 -0.43 42.19
N ALA A 18 -10.74 -0.09 42.39
CA ALA A 18 -9.67 -0.52 41.49
C ALA A 18 -9.67 -2.05 41.28
N GLY A 19 -9.69 -2.46 40.02
CA GLY A 19 -9.76 -3.86 39.59
C GLY A 19 -11.17 -4.47 39.55
N ASN A 20 -12.23 -3.66 39.70
CA ASN A 20 -13.63 -4.11 39.65
C ASN A 20 -14.48 -3.30 38.65
N PHE A 21 -13.92 -2.35 37.90
CA PHE A 21 -14.72 -1.53 37.00
C PHE A 21 -14.89 -2.18 35.63
N SER A 22 -16.05 -2.78 35.42
CA SER A 22 -16.35 -3.62 34.24
C SER A 22 -16.66 -2.81 32.98
N LEU A 23 -16.59 -3.45 31.80
CA LEU A 23 -17.04 -2.82 30.55
C LEU A 23 -18.54 -2.50 30.57
N ARG A 24 -19.36 -3.36 31.18
CA ARG A 24 -20.80 -3.15 31.27
C ARG A 24 -21.13 -1.93 32.13
N GLU A 25 -20.45 -1.79 33.25
CA GLU A 25 -20.57 -0.63 34.13
C GLU A 25 -20.03 0.64 33.48
N ALA A 26 -18.92 0.55 32.76
CA ALA A 26 -18.37 1.66 32.01
C ALA A 26 -19.39 2.18 30.97
N ILE A 27 -20.03 1.32 30.18
CA ILE A 27 -21.06 1.71 29.21
C ILE A 27 -22.27 2.35 29.91
N SER A 28 -22.72 1.76 31.02
CA SER A 28 -23.86 2.24 31.80
C SER A 28 -23.62 3.64 32.38
N SER A 29 -22.48 3.83 33.04
CA SER A 29 -22.10 5.07 33.74
C SER A 29 -21.58 6.18 32.85
N SER A 30 -21.08 5.86 31.64
CA SER A 30 -20.58 6.85 30.70
C SER A 30 -21.66 7.85 30.28
N VAL A 31 -21.26 9.11 30.11
CA VAL A 31 -22.08 10.14 29.45
C VAL A 31 -21.94 10.06 27.93
N ALA A 32 -22.92 10.59 27.19
CA ALA A 32 -22.86 10.60 25.73
C ALA A 32 -21.62 11.37 25.21
N GLY A 33 -20.92 10.77 24.25
CA GLY A 33 -19.69 11.28 23.65
C GLY A 33 -18.41 10.86 24.38
N GLU A 34 -18.51 10.16 25.51
CA GLU A 34 -17.34 9.75 26.30
C GLU A 34 -16.54 8.62 25.63
N THR A 35 -15.25 8.56 25.99
CA THR A 35 -14.34 7.49 25.55
C THR A 35 -14.08 6.52 26.70
N ILE A 36 -14.36 5.25 26.45
CA ILE A 36 -14.03 4.11 27.30
C ILE A 36 -12.69 3.53 26.81
N ASN A 37 -11.71 3.46 27.71
CA ASN A 37 -10.43 2.80 27.51
C ASN A 37 -10.34 1.56 28.39
N PHE A 38 -9.27 0.78 28.20
CA PHE A 38 -8.98 -0.40 29.00
C PHE A 38 -7.62 -0.26 29.67
N ALA A 39 -7.51 -0.74 30.90
CA ALA A 39 -6.25 -0.82 31.62
C ALA A 39 -5.28 -1.75 30.85
N PRO A 40 -3.99 -1.40 30.72
CA PRO A 40 -3.01 -2.24 30.03
C PRO A 40 -2.87 -3.66 30.61
N SER A 41 -3.22 -3.85 31.89
CA SER A 41 -3.26 -5.14 32.57
C SER A 41 -4.24 -6.15 31.97
N LEU A 42 -5.20 -5.68 31.15
CA LEU A 42 -6.19 -6.54 30.48
C LEU A 42 -5.68 -7.12 29.16
N ALA A 43 -4.47 -6.76 28.71
CA ALA A 43 -3.90 -7.26 27.47
C ALA A 43 -3.73 -8.80 27.49
N GLY A 44 -4.10 -9.46 26.40
CA GLY A 44 -4.21 -10.92 26.28
C GLY A 44 -5.48 -11.50 26.90
N GLY A 45 -6.30 -10.69 27.56
CA GLY A 45 -7.51 -11.11 28.25
C GLY A 45 -8.73 -11.28 27.36
N THR A 46 -9.76 -11.92 27.93
CA THR A 46 -11.10 -12.04 27.35
C THR A 46 -12.14 -11.62 28.37
N ILE A 47 -12.99 -10.65 28.01
CA ILE A 47 -14.20 -10.32 28.75
C ILE A 47 -15.31 -11.23 28.23
N ALA A 48 -15.61 -12.29 28.98
CA ALA A 48 -16.67 -13.24 28.64
C ALA A 48 -18.00 -12.76 29.22
N LEU A 49 -18.96 -12.44 28.36
CA LEU A 49 -20.27 -11.97 28.76
C LEU A 49 -21.08 -13.11 29.40
N THR A 50 -21.64 -12.82 30.57
CA THR A 50 -22.47 -13.72 31.37
C THR A 50 -23.84 -13.12 31.68
N GLN A 51 -23.99 -11.80 31.52
CA GLN A 51 -25.24 -11.07 31.77
C GLN A 51 -25.96 -10.66 30.48
N GLY A 52 -25.65 -11.32 29.36
CA GLY A 52 -26.22 -11.01 28.05
C GLY A 52 -25.42 -9.96 27.29
N GLU A 53 -26.04 -9.38 26.26
CA GLU A 53 -25.41 -8.42 25.36
C GLU A 53 -25.00 -7.11 26.06
N LEU A 54 -24.02 -6.42 25.48
CA LEU A 54 -23.68 -5.04 25.84
C LEU A 54 -24.52 -4.09 24.99
N LEU A 55 -25.53 -3.47 25.60
CA LEU A 55 -26.35 -2.44 24.98
C LEU A 55 -25.63 -1.08 25.02
N VAL A 56 -25.29 -0.55 23.85
CA VAL A 56 -24.74 0.80 23.66
C VAL A 56 -25.86 1.70 23.15
N ASN A 57 -26.46 2.45 24.07
CA ASN A 57 -27.66 3.26 23.85
C ASN A 57 -27.40 4.78 23.84
N LYS A 58 -26.17 5.17 23.56
CA LYS A 58 -25.75 6.56 23.50
C LYS A 58 -24.48 6.66 22.65
N ALA A 59 -24.15 7.86 22.18
CA ALA A 59 -22.89 8.08 21.48
C ALA A 59 -21.71 7.72 22.41
N LEU A 60 -20.79 6.85 21.97
CA LEU A 60 -19.62 6.42 22.74
C LEU A 60 -18.46 6.06 21.82
N THR A 61 -17.24 6.21 22.34
CA THR A 61 -16.04 5.61 21.74
C THR A 61 -15.50 4.53 22.67
N ILE A 62 -15.43 3.29 22.20
CA ILE A 62 -14.83 2.16 22.91
C ILE A 62 -13.49 1.86 22.25
N LYS A 63 -12.40 2.23 22.92
CA LYS A 63 -11.04 2.10 22.41
C LYS A 63 -10.33 0.94 23.11
N GLY A 64 -10.25 -0.18 22.41
CA GLY A 64 -9.54 -1.38 22.83
C GLY A 64 -8.02 -1.23 22.85
N LEU A 65 -7.35 -2.27 23.36
CA LEU A 65 -5.88 -2.34 23.45
C LEU A 65 -5.21 -2.73 22.12
N GLY A 66 -6.01 -3.17 21.14
CA GLY A 66 -5.60 -3.86 19.91
C GLY A 66 -6.41 -5.15 19.76
N ALA A 67 -6.84 -5.47 18.53
CA ALA A 67 -7.68 -6.65 18.30
C ALA A 67 -6.97 -7.96 18.67
N ASP A 68 -5.64 -8.00 18.60
CA ASP A 68 -4.78 -9.08 19.06
C ASP A 68 -4.65 -9.17 20.59
N LYS A 69 -5.11 -8.15 21.33
CA LYS A 69 -4.87 -7.99 22.77
C LYS A 69 -6.10 -8.02 23.64
N LEU A 70 -7.30 -7.79 23.12
CA LEU A 70 -8.50 -7.86 23.95
C LEU A 70 -9.69 -8.42 23.18
N THR A 71 -10.28 -9.48 23.73
CA THR A 71 -11.50 -10.08 23.20
C THR A 71 -12.69 -9.73 24.09
N ILE A 72 -13.77 -9.25 23.49
CA ILE A 72 -15.10 -9.22 24.09
C ILE A 72 -15.88 -10.39 23.50
N SER A 73 -16.32 -11.32 24.36
CA SER A 73 -16.94 -12.56 23.90
C SER A 73 -18.35 -12.74 24.41
N GLY A 74 -19.30 -13.04 23.51
CA GLY A 74 -20.68 -13.41 23.87
C GLY A 74 -20.79 -14.81 24.50
N ASN A 75 -19.66 -15.47 24.73
CA ASN A 75 -19.53 -16.74 25.44
C ASN A 75 -20.43 -17.87 24.90
N ASN A 76 -20.75 -17.81 23.61
CA ASN A 76 -21.69 -18.70 22.90
C ASN A 76 -23.12 -18.73 23.49
N ILE A 77 -23.48 -17.73 24.30
CA ILE A 77 -24.79 -17.68 24.98
C ILE A 77 -25.58 -16.43 24.62
N SER A 78 -24.92 -15.34 24.24
CA SER A 78 -25.57 -14.08 23.91
C SER A 78 -24.94 -13.41 22.69
N ARG A 79 -25.66 -12.45 22.13
CA ARG A 79 -25.06 -11.41 21.30
C ARG A 79 -23.94 -10.70 22.06
N VAL A 80 -22.92 -10.20 21.36
CA VAL A 80 -21.86 -9.39 22.00
C VAL A 80 -22.31 -7.94 22.20
N PHE A 81 -22.57 -7.22 21.11
CA PHE A 81 -22.99 -5.82 21.14
C PHE A 81 -24.33 -5.60 20.46
N ARG A 82 -25.17 -4.79 21.08
CA ARG A 82 -26.32 -4.16 20.44
C ARG A 82 -26.15 -2.64 20.48
N ILE A 83 -26.18 -2.00 19.33
CA ILE A 83 -26.06 -0.56 19.19
C ILE A 83 -27.44 -0.02 18.86
N ALA A 84 -28.12 0.55 19.86
CA ALA A 84 -29.51 1.02 19.75
C ALA A 84 -29.86 1.92 20.93
N ASP A 85 -30.46 3.09 20.68
CA ASP A 85 -30.93 4.00 21.74
C ASP A 85 -32.48 4.15 21.81
N ALA A 86 -33.19 3.43 20.94
CA ALA A 86 -34.64 3.49 20.78
C ALA A 86 -35.18 4.89 20.48
N GLN A 87 -34.32 5.80 19.97
CA GLN A 87 -34.70 7.11 19.47
C GLN A 87 -34.71 7.12 17.94
N ALA A 88 -35.37 8.13 17.37
CA ALA A 88 -35.40 8.33 15.93
C ALA A 88 -34.08 8.92 15.38
N SER A 89 -33.30 9.61 16.22
CA SER A 89 -32.02 10.20 15.85
C SER A 89 -30.89 9.21 16.05
N SER A 90 -29.99 9.07 15.08
CA SER A 90 -28.90 8.11 15.23
C SER A 90 -27.81 8.57 16.20
N SER A 91 -27.41 7.68 17.10
CA SER A 91 -26.23 7.83 17.95
C SER A 91 -24.95 7.42 17.22
N ARG A 92 -23.87 8.20 17.37
CA ARG A 92 -22.54 7.87 16.80
C ARG A 92 -21.75 6.99 17.77
N VAL A 93 -21.46 5.76 17.37
CA VAL A 93 -20.65 4.82 18.14
C VAL A 93 -19.38 4.46 17.37
N VAL A 94 -18.25 4.44 18.09
CA VAL A 94 -16.96 4.01 17.54
C VAL A 94 -16.44 2.85 18.37
N ILE A 95 -16.07 1.76 17.70
CA ILE A 95 -15.37 0.63 18.30
C ILE A 95 -14.04 0.47 17.57
N ASP A 96 -12.95 0.59 18.30
CA ASP A 96 -11.58 0.56 17.76
C ASP A 96 -10.73 -0.47 18.49
N GLY A 97 -10.02 -1.34 17.77
CA GLY A 97 -8.98 -2.18 18.36
C GLY A 97 -9.48 -3.28 19.30
N LEU A 98 -10.60 -3.94 18.99
CA LEU A 98 -11.15 -5.07 19.75
C LEU A 98 -11.36 -6.31 18.89
N THR A 99 -11.24 -7.50 19.49
CA THR A 99 -11.86 -8.72 18.97
C THR A 99 -13.27 -8.88 19.55
N ILE A 100 -14.25 -9.15 18.70
CA ILE A 100 -15.66 -9.39 19.02
C ILE A 100 -15.99 -10.82 18.59
N ALA A 101 -16.18 -11.71 19.56
CA ALA A 101 -16.18 -13.14 19.26
C ALA A 101 -17.19 -14.01 19.99
N ASN A 102 -17.49 -15.16 19.39
CA ASN A 102 -18.32 -16.21 19.99
C ASN A 102 -19.68 -15.68 20.48
N GLY A 103 -20.26 -14.72 19.77
CA GLY A 103 -21.63 -14.30 19.98
C GLY A 103 -22.61 -15.34 19.44
N PHE A 104 -23.74 -15.53 20.13
CA PHE A 104 -24.77 -16.47 19.75
C PHE A 104 -26.16 -15.88 19.92
N VAL A 105 -26.98 -16.03 18.87
CA VAL A 105 -28.39 -15.63 18.87
C VAL A 105 -29.19 -16.82 18.34
N GLY A 106 -29.94 -17.46 19.25
CA GLY A 106 -30.73 -18.67 18.99
C GLY A 106 -32.16 -18.41 18.53
N ALA A 107 -32.95 -19.46 18.33
CA ALA A 107 -34.34 -19.34 17.87
C ALA A 107 -35.32 -18.79 18.93
N SER A 108 -34.94 -18.87 20.21
CA SER A 108 -35.77 -18.50 21.36
C SER A 108 -35.69 -17.02 21.77
N VAL A 109 -34.80 -16.25 21.14
CA VAL A 109 -34.68 -14.80 21.38
C VAL A 109 -35.55 -14.03 20.37
N GLY A 110 -36.23 -12.99 20.86
CA GLY A 110 -37.19 -12.18 20.08
C GLY A 110 -36.55 -11.39 18.92
N ASP A 111 -35.22 -11.37 18.86
CA ASP A 111 -34.42 -10.71 17.85
C ASP A 111 -33.29 -11.68 17.44
N ARG A 112 -33.30 -12.10 16.17
CA ARG A 112 -32.53 -13.25 15.65
C ARG A 112 -31.33 -12.85 14.80
N PHE A 113 -30.98 -11.57 14.82
CA PHE A 113 -30.01 -10.95 13.92
C PHE A 113 -28.71 -10.59 14.65
N GLY A 114 -27.60 -10.53 13.93
CA GLY A 114 -26.38 -9.87 14.42
C GLY A 114 -25.79 -10.51 15.67
N ALA A 115 -25.21 -11.72 15.57
CA ALA A 115 -24.74 -12.41 16.76
C ALA A 115 -23.46 -11.81 17.36
N GLY A 116 -22.56 -11.28 16.53
CA GLY A 116 -21.47 -10.44 17.01
C GLY A 116 -22.00 -9.06 17.37
N ILE A 117 -22.52 -8.35 16.36
CA ILE A 117 -23.02 -7.00 16.48
C ILE A 117 -24.38 -6.90 15.80
N LEU A 118 -25.37 -6.34 16.51
CA LEU A 118 -26.55 -5.77 15.90
C LEU A 118 -26.43 -4.25 15.93
N ASN A 119 -26.36 -3.62 14.75
CA ASN A 119 -26.27 -2.18 14.62
C ASN A 119 -27.57 -1.57 14.11
N GLU A 120 -28.23 -0.79 14.94
CA GLU A 120 -29.43 -0.01 14.61
C GLU A 120 -29.10 1.50 14.50
N GLU A 121 -27.82 1.86 14.67
CA GLU A 121 -27.32 3.24 14.80
C GLU A 121 -26.20 3.57 13.79
N SER A 122 -25.41 4.62 14.04
CA SER A 122 -24.21 4.93 13.25
C SER A 122 -22.95 4.36 13.89
N LEU A 123 -22.51 3.19 13.43
CA LEU A 123 -21.34 2.48 13.93
C LEU A 123 -20.12 2.66 13.01
N THR A 124 -18.99 3.06 13.60
CA THR A 124 -17.66 2.97 13.00
C THR A 124 -16.87 1.87 13.69
N LEU A 125 -16.43 0.86 12.93
CA LEU A 125 -15.64 -0.26 13.41
C LEU A 125 -14.25 -0.21 12.76
N THR A 126 -13.20 -0.02 13.57
CA THR A 126 -11.83 0.10 13.07
C THR A 126 -10.88 -0.84 13.78
N ASN A 127 -9.87 -1.32 13.05
CA ASN A 127 -8.78 -2.14 13.61
C ASN A 127 -9.30 -3.33 14.43
N ALA A 128 -10.44 -3.90 14.03
CA ALA A 128 -11.20 -4.87 14.83
C ALA A 128 -11.23 -6.24 14.15
N VAL A 129 -11.48 -7.27 14.95
CA VAL A 129 -11.74 -8.63 14.45
C VAL A 129 -13.13 -9.08 14.90
N VAL A 130 -14.00 -9.45 13.96
CA VAL A 130 -15.32 -10.03 14.27
C VAL A 130 -15.31 -11.50 13.85
N ARG A 131 -15.35 -12.42 14.82
CA ARG A 131 -15.15 -13.85 14.52
C ARG A 131 -15.97 -14.85 15.32
N ASN A 132 -16.21 -16.01 14.73
CA ASN A 132 -16.86 -17.15 15.38
C ASN A 132 -18.24 -16.82 15.94
N ASN A 133 -18.94 -15.83 15.38
CA ASN A 133 -20.28 -15.45 15.82
C ASN A 133 -21.33 -16.22 15.01
N ARG A 134 -22.43 -16.61 15.66
CA ARG A 134 -23.45 -17.49 15.07
C ARG A 134 -24.87 -16.96 15.30
N ALA A 135 -25.54 -16.62 14.20
CA ALA A 135 -26.95 -16.22 14.18
C ALA A 135 -27.81 -17.31 13.52
N VAL A 136 -29.00 -17.58 14.07
CA VAL A 136 -29.99 -18.47 13.43
C VAL A 136 -30.82 -17.79 12.34
N PHE A 137 -30.58 -16.51 12.08
CA PHE A 137 -31.18 -15.79 10.96
C PHE A 137 -30.08 -15.12 10.13
N SER A 138 -29.96 -13.79 10.14
CA SER A 138 -29.01 -13.05 9.31
C SER A 138 -27.96 -12.31 10.12
N GLY A 139 -26.82 -12.03 9.50
CA GLY A 139 -25.72 -11.28 10.12
C GLY A 139 -25.03 -12.10 11.21
N GLY A 140 -24.33 -13.17 10.81
CA GLY A 140 -23.61 -14.02 11.75
C GLY A 140 -22.61 -13.20 12.55
N GLY A 141 -21.76 -12.46 11.84
CA GLY A 141 -20.87 -11.46 12.43
C GLY A 141 -21.62 -10.18 12.79
N ILE A 142 -22.16 -9.51 11.77
CA ILE A 142 -22.80 -8.20 11.91
C ILE A 142 -24.13 -8.20 11.16
N ASP A 143 -25.19 -7.77 11.83
CA ASP A 143 -26.41 -7.30 11.16
C ASP A 143 -26.49 -5.77 11.27
N ASN A 144 -26.72 -5.13 10.12
CA ASN A 144 -26.73 -3.69 9.99
C ASN A 144 -28.13 -3.21 9.56
N GLY A 145 -28.88 -2.68 10.53
CA GLY A 145 -30.09 -1.88 10.33
C GLY A 145 -29.83 -0.37 10.27
N GLY A 146 -28.68 0.11 10.76
CA GLY A 146 -28.24 1.51 10.72
C GLY A 146 -27.12 1.78 9.71
N ASN A 147 -26.28 2.78 9.95
CA ASN A 147 -25.11 3.07 9.14
C ASN A 147 -23.86 2.38 9.71
N LEU A 148 -23.13 1.65 8.87
CA LEU A 148 -21.91 0.95 9.24
C LEU A 148 -20.74 1.35 8.35
N SER A 149 -19.65 1.80 8.99
CA SER A 149 -18.34 1.96 8.36
C SER A 149 -17.33 1.01 9.01
N VAL A 150 -16.74 0.12 8.21
CA VAL A 150 -15.71 -0.83 8.64
C VAL A 150 -14.40 -0.48 7.94
N ALA A 151 -13.33 -0.31 8.71
CA ALA A 151 -12.01 -0.07 8.14
C ALA A 151 -10.90 -0.84 8.86
N ASN A 152 -9.88 -1.25 8.09
CA ASN A 152 -8.68 -1.92 8.60
C ASN A 152 -9.00 -3.11 9.53
N SER A 153 -10.04 -3.87 9.18
CA SER A 153 -10.62 -4.89 10.07
C SER A 153 -10.75 -6.24 9.39
N THR A 154 -10.98 -7.28 10.19
CA THR A 154 -11.15 -8.65 9.69
C THR A 154 -12.46 -9.24 10.21
N ILE A 155 -13.32 -9.71 9.31
CA ILE A 155 -14.59 -10.36 9.64
C ILE A 155 -14.51 -11.79 9.12
N HIS A 156 -14.40 -12.77 10.03
CA HIS A 156 -14.15 -14.15 9.60
C HIS A 156 -14.76 -15.24 10.46
N ASN A 157 -14.98 -16.42 9.87
CA ASN A 157 -15.53 -17.59 10.56
C ASN A 157 -16.87 -17.32 11.25
N ASN A 158 -17.69 -16.43 10.71
CA ASN A 158 -19.03 -16.18 11.22
C ASN A 158 -20.07 -16.97 10.43
N PHE A 159 -21.16 -17.35 11.09
CA PHE A 159 -22.21 -18.18 10.50
C PHE A 159 -23.59 -17.54 10.67
N ALA A 160 -24.37 -17.52 9.60
CA ALA A 160 -25.78 -17.12 9.61
C ALA A 160 -26.63 -18.19 8.93
N ALA A 161 -27.72 -18.64 9.55
CA ALA A 161 -28.56 -19.66 8.93
C ALA A 161 -29.35 -19.17 7.71
N VAL A 162 -29.51 -17.86 7.50
CA VAL A 162 -30.27 -17.28 6.39
C VAL A 162 -29.36 -16.49 5.45
N SER A 163 -28.86 -15.31 5.82
CA SER A 163 -28.04 -14.52 4.89
C SER A 163 -27.00 -13.66 5.59
N GLY A 164 -25.90 -13.35 4.89
CA GLY A 164 -24.83 -12.54 5.45
C GLY A 164 -24.12 -13.25 6.59
N GLY A 165 -23.39 -14.33 6.28
CA GLY A 165 -22.59 -15.05 7.27
C GLY A 165 -21.66 -14.10 8.01
N GLY A 166 -20.94 -13.27 7.24
CA GLY A 166 -20.12 -12.17 7.77
C GLY A 166 -20.96 -10.95 8.13
N ILE A 167 -21.52 -10.29 7.11
CA ILE A 167 -22.33 -9.07 7.24
C ILE A 167 -23.65 -9.22 6.50
N SER A 168 -24.73 -8.81 7.15
CA SER A 168 -26.04 -8.62 6.52
C SER A 168 -26.50 -7.17 6.66
N SER A 169 -27.09 -6.59 5.62
CA SER A 169 -27.60 -5.21 5.61
C SER A 169 -28.80 -5.10 4.67
N GLY A 170 -29.76 -4.22 5.01
CA GLY A 170 -30.96 -3.98 4.18
C GLY A 170 -32.04 -5.05 4.33
N ASN A 171 -32.17 -5.62 5.53
CA ASN A 171 -33.11 -6.69 5.87
C ASN A 171 -34.49 -6.16 6.34
N SER A 172 -34.60 -4.85 6.56
CA SER A 172 -35.77 -4.19 7.16
C SER A 172 -36.40 -3.18 6.22
N GLU A 173 -37.72 -3.03 6.35
CA GLU A 173 -38.50 -1.94 5.74
C GLU A 173 -38.19 -0.63 6.50
N GLY A 174 -37.02 -0.06 6.22
CA GLY A 174 -36.51 1.15 6.87
C GLY A 174 -35.89 2.13 5.88
N PRO A 175 -35.42 3.30 6.36
CA PRO A 175 -34.68 4.24 5.53
C PRO A 175 -33.42 3.59 4.95
N VAL A 176 -32.96 4.09 3.80
CA VAL A 176 -31.77 3.54 3.13
C VAL A 176 -30.56 3.66 4.05
N ASN A 177 -29.92 2.53 4.32
CA ASN A 177 -28.81 2.45 5.26
C ASN A 177 -27.47 2.24 4.52
N LEU A 178 -26.37 2.77 5.06
CA LEU A 178 -25.04 2.67 4.46
C LEU A 178 -24.27 1.49 5.02
N LEU A 179 -23.72 0.65 4.14
CA LEU A 179 -22.67 -0.31 4.46
C LEU A 179 -21.39 0.05 3.70
N SER A 180 -20.35 0.49 4.41
CA SER A 180 -19.07 0.88 3.81
C SER A 180 -17.90 0.07 4.38
N LEU A 181 -17.13 -0.57 3.51
CA LEU A 181 -15.90 -1.30 3.84
C LEU A 181 -14.70 -0.68 3.12
N ALA A 182 -13.63 -0.45 3.87
CA ALA A 182 -12.34 0.00 3.33
C ALA A 182 -11.20 -0.83 3.93
N ASN A 183 -10.22 -1.26 3.13
CA ASN A 183 -9.04 -1.96 3.65
C ASN A 183 -9.39 -3.14 4.59
N THR A 184 -10.46 -3.86 4.28
CA THR A 184 -11.07 -4.85 5.18
C THR A 184 -10.97 -6.25 4.57
N THR A 185 -10.78 -7.26 5.41
CA THR A 185 -10.78 -8.67 4.99
C THR A 185 -12.05 -9.36 5.50
N VAL A 186 -12.85 -9.90 4.59
CA VAL A 186 -14.04 -10.70 4.90
C VAL A 186 -13.77 -12.12 4.42
N SER A 187 -13.55 -13.05 5.33
CA SER A 187 -13.10 -14.40 4.96
C SER A 187 -13.80 -15.52 5.68
N SER A 188 -13.99 -16.66 5.02
CA SER A 188 -14.40 -17.90 5.69
C SER A 188 -15.70 -17.77 6.47
N ASN A 189 -16.58 -16.85 6.06
CA ASN A 189 -17.92 -16.73 6.63
C ASN A 189 -18.89 -17.60 5.83
N GLU A 190 -19.90 -18.12 6.52
CA GLU A 190 -20.79 -19.14 5.96
C GLU A 190 -22.27 -18.79 6.16
N THR A 191 -23.08 -19.12 5.16
CA THR A 191 -24.54 -19.05 5.27
C THR A 191 -25.27 -20.11 4.46
N ASN A 192 -26.51 -20.44 4.83
CA ASN A 192 -27.34 -21.41 4.09
C ASN A 192 -28.19 -20.79 2.97
N GLU A 193 -28.22 -19.47 2.82
CA GLU A 193 -28.82 -18.84 1.63
C GLU A 193 -27.78 -17.94 0.95
N TYR A 194 -27.95 -16.61 0.97
CA TYR A 194 -27.23 -15.68 0.11
C TYR A 194 -26.13 -14.91 0.84
N GLY A 195 -25.01 -14.67 0.15
CA GLY A 195 -23.95 -13.75 0.60
C GLY A 195 -23.23 -14.27 1.83
N GLY A 196 -22.41 -15.31 1.66
CA GLY A 196 -21.60 -15.88 2.74
C GLY A 196 -20.75 -14.83 3.43
N GLY A 197 -20.05 -14.01 2.64
CA GLY A 197 -19.31 -12.86 3.13
C GLY A 197 -20.25 -11.70 3.45
N ILE A 198 -20.90 -11.16 2.42
CA ILE A 198 -21.75 -9.97 2.51
C ILE A 198 -23.08 -10.21 1.79
N PHE A 199 -24.17 -9.97 2.51
CA PHE A 199 -25.50 -9.80 1.95
C PHE A 199 -25.93 -8.35 2.07
N ASN A 200 -26.34 -7.74 0.95
CA ASN A 200 -26.85 -6.37 0.89
C ASN A 200 -28.19 -6.34 0.14
N GLY A 201 -29.28 -6.15 0.90
CA GLY A 201 -30.66 -6.09 0.40
C GLY A 201 -31.06 -4.76 -0.25
N PHE A 202 -32.34 -4.66 -0.61
CA PHE A 202 -32.92 -3.56 -1.40
C PHE A 202 -32.77 -2.17 -0.76
N THR A 203 -32.81 -2.11 0.58
CA THR A 203 -32.78 -0.85 1.35
C THR A 203 -31.37 -0.46 1.77
N SER A 204 -30.32 -1.07 1.22
CA SER A 204 -28.94 -0.78 1.62
C SER A 204 -28.03 -0.37 0.47
N ARG A 205 -27.19 0.63 0.73
CA ARG A 205 -26.16 1.11 -0.20
C ARG A 205 -24.80 0.55 0.22
N LEU A 206 -24.29 -0.38 -0.60
CA LEU A 206 -22.96 -0.97 -0.41
C LEU A 206 -21.85 -0.12 -1.04
N ILE A 207 -20.78 0.12 -0.30
CA ILE A 207 -19.52 0.67 -0.80
C ILE A 207 -18.37 -0.21 -0.31
N VAL A 208 -17.62 -0.81 -1.22
CA VAL A 208 -16.43 -1.60 -0.89
C VAL A 208 -15.23 -1.05 -1.65
N ASN A 209 -14.15 -0.76 -0.92
CA ASN A 209 -12.93 -0.26 -1.51
C ASN A 209 -11.70 -0.98 -0.93
N SER A 210 -10.75 -1.33 -1.81
CA SER A 210 -9.43 -1.86 -1.41
C SER A 210 -9.54 -2.98 -0.37
N SER A 211 -10.47 -3.91 -0.57
CA SER A 211 -10.81 -4.95 0.40
C SER A 211 -10.64 -6.34 -0.20
N THR A 212 -10.55 -7.37 0.64
CA THR A 212 -10.42 -8.77 0.20
C THR A 212 -11.58 -9.58 0.76
N ILE A 213 -12.38 -10.16 -0.12
CA ILE A 213 -13.54 -11.01 0.20
C ILE A 213 -13.26 -12.40 -0.38
N TYR A 214 -12.89 -13.35 0.48
CA TYR A 214 -12.27 -14.60 0.06
C TYR A 214 -12.76 -15.80 0.88
N GLN A 215 -12.88 -16.99 0.27
CA GLN A 215 -13.24 -18.22 0.98
C GLN A 215 -14.57 -18.18 1.78
N ASN A 216 -15.49 -17.28 1.43
CA ASN A 216 -16.81 -17.28 2.04
C ASN A 216 -17.72 -18.28 1.32
N THR A 217 -18.67 -18.87 2.03
CA THR A 217 -19.57 -19.91 1.51
C THR A 217 -21.02 -19.52 1.71
N ALA A 218 -21.82 -19.68 0.66
CA ALA A 218 -23.26 -19.49 0.69
C ALA A 218 -23.91 -20.71 0.05
N VAL A 219 -24.90 -21.35 0.66
CA VAL A 219 -25.52 -22.54 0.04
C VAL A 219 -26.41 -22.15 -1.14
N ARG A 220 -26.86 -20.90 -1.28
CA ARG A 220 -27.68 -20.45 -2.43
C ARG A 220 -27.17 -19.11 -2.94
N GLY A 221 -26.56 -19.08 -4.11
CA GLY A 221 -26.05 -17.86 -4.72
C GLY A 221 -24.62 -17.52 -4.28
N ALA A 222 -24.21 -16.27 -4.50
CA ALA A 222 -22.80 -15.92 -4.38
C ALA A 222 -22.26 -16.08 -2.95
N GLY A 223 -21.19 -16.88 -2.82
CA GLY A 223 -20.46 -17.07 -1.57
C GLY A 223 -19.85 -15.78 -1.04
N GLY A 224 -19.36 -14.91 -1.94
CA GLY A 224 -18.67 -13.68 -1.58
C GLY A 224 -19.63 -12.55 -1.27
N VAL A 225 -20.22 -11.96 -2.31
CA VAL A 225 -21.12 -10.80 -2.19
C VAL A 225 -22.41 -11.02 -2.97
N PHE A 226 -23.53 -10.95 -2.28
CA PHE A 226 -24.84 -10.78 -2.89
C PHE A 226 -25.31 -9.35 -2.67
N SER A 227 -25.54 -8.58 -3.74
CA SER A 227 -26.06 -7.22 -3.63
C SER A 227 -26.94 -6.81 -4.80
N GLN A 228 -27.88 -5.92 -4.55
CA GLN A 228 -28.73 -5.34 -5.59
C GLN A 228 -28.36 -3.90 -5.97
N SER A 229 -27.51 -3.27 -5.17
CA SER A 229 -26.87 -2.02 -5.51
C SER A 229 -25.52 -1.92 -4.82
N GLY A 230 -24.53 -1.30 -5.45
CA GLY A 230 -23.26 -1.10 -4.79
C GLY A 230 -22.17 -0.54 -5.66
N THR A 231 -21.21 0.08 -5.01
CA THR A 231 -19.95 0.53 -5.60
C THR A 231 -18.82 -0.34 -5.06
N ILE A 232 -18.12 -1.04 -5.95
CA ILE A 232 -16.99 -1.90 -5.58
C ILE A 232 -15.77 -1.51 -6.40
N ASN A 233 -14.68 -1.12 -5.73
CA ASN A 233 -13.45 -0.70 -6.41
C ASN A 233 -12.20 -1.28 -5.74
N ASN A 234 -11.15 -1.53 -6.52
CA ASN A 234 -9.86 -2.03 -6.02
C ASN A 234 -9.98 -3.28 -5.12
N THR A 235 -11.02 -4.09 -5.29
CA THR A 235 -11.37 -5.16 -4.35
C THR A 235 -11.18 -6.53 -4.97
N ILE A 236 -10.68 -7.49 -4.17
CA ILE A 236 -10.65 -8.90 -4.53
C ILE A 236 -11.93 -9.55 -4.03
N ILE A 237 -12.68 -10.20 -4.91
CA ILE A 237 -13.81 -11.09 -4.57
C ILE A 237 -13.60 -12.39 -5.33
N ALA A 238 -12.98 -13.38 -4.69
CA ALA A 238 -12.57 -14.60 -5.37
C ALA A 238 -12.56 -15.80 -4.43
N GLY A 239 -12.60 -17.02 -4.99
CA GLY A 239 -12.50 -18.26 -4.21
C GLY A 239 -13.62 -18.43 -3.18
N ASN A 240 -14.75 -17.75 -3.36
CA ASN A 240 -15.95 -17.92 -2.57
C ASN A 240 -16.84 -18.99 -3.23
N LEU A 241 -17.55 -19.76 -2.42
CA LEU A 241 -18.30 -20.92 -2.86
C LEU A 241 -19.81 -20.68 -2.80
N ASP A 242 -20.51 -20.93 -3.91
CA ASP A 242 -21.92 -21.29 -3.88
C ASP A 242 -22.03 -22.80 -3.61
N GLY A 243 -22.65 -23.20 -2.51
CA GLY A 243 -22.82 -24.59 -2.10
C GLY A 243 -23.91 -25.32 -2.88
N ASP A 244 -24.72 -24.62 -3.70
CA ASP A 244 -25.69 -25.23 -4.58
C ASP A 244 -25.01 -25.79 -5.84
N ASN A 245 -24.79 -27.10 -5.87
CA ASN A 245 -24.27 -27.80 -7.06
C ASN A 245 -25.33 -28.01 -8.17
N SER A 246 -26.56 -27.50 -8.02
CA SER A 246 -27.68 -27.84 -8.92
C SER A 246 -27.56 -27.27 -10.33
N ASN A 247 -26.82 -26.17 -10.54
CA ASN A 247 -26.68 -25.50 -11.83
C ASN A 247 -25.21 -25.38 -12.32
N GLY A 248 -24.25 -25.86 -11.53
CA GLY A 248 -22.81 -25.80 -11.83
C GLY A 248 -22.23 -24.39 -11.93
N ASN A 249 -22.96 -23.38 -11.44
CA ASN A 249 -22.54 -21.99 -11.47
C ASN A 249 -22.27 -21.51 -10.04
N HIS A 250 -21.02 -21.19 -9.73
CA HIS A 250 -20.58 -20.87 -8.37
C HIS A 250 -20.01 -19.44 -8.30
N PRO A 251 -20.85 -18.41 -8.46
CA PRO A 251 -20.37 -17.05 -8.61
C PRO A 251 -19.76 -16.51 -7.32
N ASP A 252 -18.68 -15.74 -7.44
CA ASP A 252 -18.12 -14.97 -6.33
C ASP A 252 -18.99 -13.75 -5.97
N VAL A 253 -19.74 -13.25 -6.96
CA VAL A 253 -20.61 -12.08 -6.87
C VAL A 253 -21.95 -12.33 -7.54
N SER A 254 -23.05 -11.87 -6.93
CA SER A 254 -24.38 -11.97 -7.51
C SER A 254 -25.20 -10.69 -7.32
N GLY A 255 -26.07 -10.43 -8.30
CA GLY A 255 -26.98 -9.29 -8.34
C GLY A 255 -26.42 -8.10 -9.12
N ASN A 256 -26.80 -6.88 -8.74
CA ASN A 256 -26.54 -5.67 -9.52
C ASN A 256 -25.66 -4.67 -8.77
N PHE A 257 -24.74 -4.04 -9.50
CA PHE A 257 -23.80 -3.05 -8.98
C PHE A 257 -23.80 -1.82 -9.89
N THR A 258 -23.74 -0.65 -9.27
CA THR A 258 -23.85 0.64 -9.97
C THR A 258 -22.51 1.13 -10.50
N THR A 259 -21.42 0.83 -9.80
CA THR A 259 -20.08 1.25 -10.20
C THR A 259 -19.06 0.20 -9.81
N THR A 260 -18.31 -0.29 -10.80
CA THR A 260 -17.28 -1.30 -10.60
C THR A 260 -16.02 -0.89 -11.36
N SER A 261 -14.87 -0.85 -10.69
CA SER A 261 -13.59 -0.59 -11.37
C SER A 261 -12.40 -1.19 -10.64
N PHE A 262 -11.39 -1.64 -11.40
CA PHE A 262 -10.12 -2.19 -10.87
C PHE A 262 -10.30 -3.33 -9.85
N ASN A 263 -11.32 -4.15 -10.02
CA ASN A 263 -11.55 -5.31 -9.16
C ASN A 263 -10.94 -6.58 -9.74
N LEU A 264 -10.65 -7.55 -8.88
CA LEU A 264 -10.34 -8.92 -9.26
C LEU A 264 -11.49 -9.81 -8.78
N ILE A 265 -12.28 -10.29 -9.73
CA ILE A 265 -13.40 -11.19 -9.49
C ILE A 265 -13.03 -12.58 -9.99
N GLY A 266 -13.06 -13.58 -9.10
CA GLY A 266 -12.73 -14.97 -9.44
C GLY A 266 -13.71 -15.52 -10.49
N ASP A 267 -15.00 -15.58 -10.14
CA ASP A 267 -16.12 -15.90 -11.01
C ASP A 267 -17.18 -14.77 -10.98
N GLY A 268 -17.28 -14.02 -12.08
CA GLY A 268 -18.26 -12.94 -12.23
C GLY A 268 -19.61 -13.37 -12.81
N SER A 269 -19.84 -14.67 -13.05
CA SER A 269 -21.02 -15.21 -13.75
C SER A 269 -22.38 -14.81 -13.14
N GLY A 270 -22.41 -14.46 -11.85
CA GLY A 270 -23.62 -14.07 -11.14
C GLY A 270 -24.02 -12.60 -11.32
N SER A 271 -23.23 -11.79 -12.04
CA SER A 271 -23.53 -10.36 -12.22
C SER A 271 -23.04 -9.80 -13.56
N ALA A 272 -23.96 -9.21 -14.32
CA ALA A 272 -23.63 -8.49 -15.55
C ALA A 272 -22.82 -7.19 -15.31
N SER A 273 -22.78 -6.69 -14.06
CA SER A 273 -22.05 -5.47 -13.69
C SER A 273 -20.53 -5.66 -13.66
N PHE A 274 -20.06 -6.92 -13.72
CA PHE A 274 -18.64 -7.25 -13.78
C PHE A 274 -18.32 -7.88 -15.13
N THR A 275 -17.64 -7.12 -15.99
CA THR A 275 -17.17 -7.61 -17.29
C THR A 275 -15.66 -7.50 -17.36
N ASN A 276 -15.00 -8.58 -17.81
CA ASN A 276 -13.55 -8.63 -17.92
C ASN A 276 -13.02 -7.54 -18.88
N GLY A 277 -12.00 -6.79 -18.45
CA GLY A 277 -11.38 -5.71 -19.21
C GLY A 277 -12.16 -4.38 -19.21
N ILE A 278 -13.41 -4.36 -18.77
CA ILE A 278 -14.19 -3.13 -18.64
C ILE A 278 -13.90 -2.46 -17.30
N ASN A 279 -13.64 -1.14 -17.31
CA ASN A 279 -13.24 -0.35 -16.14
C ASN A 279 -12.04 -0.97 -15.38
N ASN A 280 -11.14 -1.63 -16.10
CA ASN A 280 -9.97 -2.34 -15.55
C ASN A 280 -10.32 -3.49 -14.59
N ASN A 281 -11.55 -4.01 -14.61
CA ASN A 281 -11.87 -5.21 -13.86
C ASN A 281 -11.21 -6.44 -14.51
N LYS A 282 -10.64 -7.32 -13.68
CA LYS A 282 -10.20 -8.67 -14.04
C LYS A 282 -11.30 -9.62 -13.57
N VAL A 283 -11.97 -10.30 -14.49
CA VAL A 283 -13.16 -11.11 -14.17
C VAL A 283 -13.03 -12.48 -14.83
N GLY A 284 -13.02 -13.54 -14.03
CA GLY A 284 -13.13 -14.91 -14.54
C GLY A 284 -14.58 -15.36 -14.68
N SER A 285 -14.76 -16.65 -14.99
CA SER A 285 -16.07 -17.27 -15.18
C SER A 285 -16.14 -18.61 -14.45
N GLY A 286 -17.33 -19.18 -14.30
CA GLY A 286 -17.49 -20.48 -13.62
C GLY A 286 -16.64 -21.62 -14.22
N GLY A 287 -16.39 -21.59 -15.53
CA GLY A 287 -15.53 -22.58 -16.20
C GLY A 287 -14.03 -22.25 -16.18
N ALA A 288 -13.66 -21.02 -15.85
CA ALA A 288 -12.28 -20.55 -15.78
C ALA A 288 -12.16 -19.42 -14.74
N PRO A 289 -12.35 -19.73 -13.44
CA PRO A 289 -12.27 -18.72 -12.40
C PRO A 289 -10.83 -18.20 -12.27
N ILE A 290 -10.66 -16.92 -11.97
CA ILE A 290 -9.34 -16.35 -11.70
C ILE A 290 -8.92 -16.70 -10.27
N ASP A 291 -7.82 -17.45 -10.13
CA ASP A 291 -7.16 -17.63 -8.84
C ASP A 291 -6.46 -16.32 -8.42
N PRO A 292 -6.84 -15.70 -7.29
CA PRO A 292 -6.18 -14.49 -6.80
C PRO A 292 -4.79 -14.75 -6.22
N LYS A 293 -4.39 -16.03 -6.03
CA LYS A 293 -3.13 -16.48 -5.43
C LYS A 293 -2.86 -15.81 -4.09
N LEU A 294 -3.70 -16.13 -3.12
CA LEU A 294 -3.64 -15.62 -1.76
C LEU A 294 -3.05 -16.64 -0.80
N GLY A 295 -2.29 -16.18 0.18
CA GLY A 295 -1.88 -16.99 1.33
C GLY A 295 -3.04 -17.22 2.30
N SER A 296 -2.79 -18.02 3.35
CA SER A 296 -3.74 -18.24 4.44
C SER A 296 -4.10 -16.94 5.16
N LEU A 297 -5.30 -16.90 5.76
CA LEU A 297 -5.67 -15.84 6.70
C LEU A 297 -4.81 -15.98 7.95
N GLN A 298 -3.93 -15.02 8.19
CA GLN A 298 -3.03 -15.04 9.34
C GLN A 298 -2.54 -13.63 9.67
N ASN A 299 -1.79 -13.50 10.75
CA ASN A 299 -1.07 -12.26 11.04
C ASN A 299 0.07 -12.08 10.02
N ASN A 300 -0.13 -11.21 9.04
CA ASN A 300 0.89 -10.82 8.05
C ASN A 300 1.44 -9.40 8.34
N GLY A 301 1.47 -9.01 9.61
CA GLY A 301 1.72 -7.65 10.08
C GLY A 301 0.44 -6.84 10.27
N GLY A 302 0.55 -5.69 10.95
CA GLY A 302 -0.57 -4.81 11.26
C GLY A 302 -1.38 -5.24 12.49
N SER A 303 -2.54 -4.61 12.70
CA SER A 303 -3.42 -4.83 13.85
C SER A 303 -4.44 -5.96 13.69
N THR A 304 -4.64 -6.47 12.46
CA THR A 304 -5.64 -7.50 12.15
C THR A 304 -5.14 -8.51 11.10
N PRO A 305 -5.65 -9.76 11.08
CA PRO A 305 -5.25 -10.78 10.11
C PRO A 305 -5.68 -10.45 8.66
N THR A 306 -4.81 -10.71 7.70
CA THR A 306 -5.04 -10.50 6.26
C THR A 306 -4.74 -11.75 5.45
N HIS A 307 -5.12 -11.76 4.16
CA HIS A 307 -4.56 -12.66 3.16
C HIS A 307 -3.43 -11.95 2.41
N ALA A 308 -2.19 -12.42 2.56
CA ALA A 308 -1.07 -11.89 1.78
C ALA A 308 -1.18 -12.30 0.30
N LEU A 309 -0.78 -11.41 -0.61
CA LEU A 309 -0.64 -11.75 -2.03
C LEU A 309 0.59 -12.65 -2.21
N LEU A 310 0.43 -13.78 -2.88
CA LEU A 310 1.54 -14.66 -3.25
C LEU A 310 2.20 -14.18 -4.55
N ASN A 311 3.37 -14.76 -4.85
CA ASN A 311 4.07 -14.51 -6.12
C ASN A 311 3.14 -14.75 -7.32
N ASP A 312 3.27 -13.89 -8.32
CA ASP A 312 2.48 -13.90 -9.56
C ASP A 312 0.97 -13.75 -9.36
N SER A 313 0.53 -13.20 -8.22
CA SER A 313 -0.87 -12.86 -8.01
C SER A 313 -1.34 -11.87 -9.08
N PRO A 314 -2.49 -12.10 -9.73
CA PRO A 314 -3.05 -11.16 -10.70
C PRO A 314 -3.54 -9.84 -10.06
N ALA A 315 -3.57 -9.76 -8.73
CA ALA A 315 -3.89 -8.54 -7.98
C ALA A 315 -2.71 -7.56 -7.88
N ILE A 316 -1.49 -8.03 -8.16
CA ILE A 316 -0.27 -7.24 -8.02
C ILE A 316 -0.21 -6.10 -9.04
N ASP A 317 0.12 -4.89 -8.57
CA ASP A 317 0.28 -3.65 -9.35
C ASP A 317 -0.93 -3.36 -10.26
N ALA A 318 -2.13 -3.81 -9.88
CA ALA A 318 -3.32 -3.82 -10.73
C ALA A 318 -4.47 -2.92 -10.25
N ALA A 319 -4.33 -2.26 -9.10
CA ALA A 319 -5.34 -1.33 -8.59
C ALA A 319 -5.23 0.06 -9.22
N ASN A 320 -6.27 0.86 -9.06
CA ASN A 320 -6.29 2.26 -9.50
C ASN A 320 -5.30 3.10 -8.68
N PRO A 321 -4.27 3.70 -9.29
CA PRO A 321 -3.30 4.54 -8.58
C PRO A 321 -3.89 5.86 -8.07
N ASN A 322 -5.04 6.30 -8.61
CA ASN A 322 -5.70 7.56 -8.25
C ASN A 322 -6.80 7.40 -7.19
N ALA A 323 -6.87 6.23 -6.53
CA ALA A 323 -7.95 5.94 -5.60
C ALA A 323 -7.87 6.70 -4.26
N ASN A 324 -6.82 7.50 -4.03
CA ASN A 324 -6.54 8.20 -2.76
C ASN A 324 -6.51 7.26 -1.53
N VAL A 325 -6.09 6.00 -1.72
CA VAL A 325 -5.90 5.02 -0.66
C VAL A 325 -4.40 4.83 -0.44
N PHE A 326 -3.85 5.50 0.56
CA PHE A 326 -2.40 5.56 0.78
C PHE A 326 -1.84 4.44 1.66
N PHE A 327 -2.71 3.65 2.29
CA PHE A 327 -2.33 2.56 3.18
C PHE A 327 -3.20 1.32 2.94
N ASP A 328 -2.61 0.14 3.12
CA ASP A 328 -3.35 -1.12 3.20
C ASP A 328 -3.92 -1.37 4.61
N GLN A 329 -4.58 -2.51 4.82
CA GLN A 329 -5.19 -2.88 6.12
C GLN A 329 -4.20 -2.82 7.28
N ARG A 330 -2.92 -3.10 7.02
CA ARG A 330 -1.88 -3.23 8.03
C ARG A 330 -1.25 -1.88 8.38
N GLY A 331 -1.63 -0.82 7.66
CA GLY A 331 -0.98 0.48 7.71
C GLY A 331 0.28 0.57 6.85
N VAL A 332 0.52 -0.38 5.94
CA VAL A 332 1.65 -0.31 5.00
C VAL A 332 1.30 0.66 3.88
N THR A 333 2.24 1.57 3.54
CA THR A 333 2.02 2.57 2.51
C THR A 333 1.86 1.95 1.12
N ARG A 334 1.07 2.58 0.26
CA ARG A 334 0.90 2.19 -1.14
C ARG A 334 1.48 3.23 -2.10
N PRO A 335 2.10 2.82 -3.22
CA PRO A 335 2.49 1.45 -3.55
C PRO A 335 3.81 1.04 -2.88
N GLN A 336 4.04 -0.25 -2.63
CA GLN A 336 5.35 -0.76 -2.20
C GLN A 336 6.26 -1.12 -3.39
N ARG A 337 5.70 -1.26 -4.59
CA ARG A 337 6.40 -1.62 -5.83
C ARG A 337 6.05 -0.67 -6.98
N ASN A 338 5.70 -1.20 -8.15
CA ASN A 338 5.49 -0.43 -9.36
C ASN A 338 4.07 0.14 -9.47
N GLY A 339 3.12 -0.41 -8.71
CA GLY A 339 1.72 0.01 -8.70
C GLY A 339 1.03 -0.40 -7.40
N PHE A 340 -0.23 0.03 -7.27
CA PHE A 340 -1.06 -0.32 -6.13
C PHE A 340 -1.60 -1.72 -6.34
N ASP A 341 -1.64 -2.54 -5.30
CA ASP A 341 -2.24 -3.86 -5.38
C ASP A 341 -3.76 -3.83 -5.16
N ILE A 342 -4.50 -4.66 -5.89
CA ILE A 342 -5.93 -4.88 -5.64
C ILE A 342 -6.07 -5.62 -4.31
N GLY A 343 -7.06 -5.24 -3.50
CA GLY A 343 -7.41 -5.91 -2.25
C GLY A 343 -6.93 -5.19 -1.00
N ALA A 344 -7.07 -5.85 0.16
CA ALA A 344 -6.74 -5.28 1.47
C ALA A 344 -5.24 -5.24 1.81
N PHE A 345 -4.39 -5.84 0.96
CA PHE A 345 -2.98 -6.07 1.22
C PHE A 345 -2.11 -5.48 0.10
N GLU A 346 -1.06 -4.77 0.47
CA GLU A 346 -0.02 -4.27 -0.45
C GLU A 346 1.26 -5.09 -0.26
N THR A 347 1.65 -5.87 -1.26
CA THR A 347 2.83 -6.72 -1.20
C THR A 347 4.10 -5.99 -1.62
N ASN A 348 5.20 -6.36 -0.96
CA ASN A 348 6.56 -5.95 -1.31
C ASN A 348 7.32 -7.06 -2.05
N LEU A 349 6.66 -8.18 -2.38
CA LEU A 349 7.27 -9.30 -3.09
C LEU A 349 7.72 -8.88 -4.49
N GLN A 350 9.02 -8.96 -4.75
CA GLN A 350 9.55 -8.83 -6.11
C GLN A 350 9.03 -10.01 -6.93
N ILE A 351 8.25 -9.74 -7.99
CA ILE A 351 7.94 -10.77 -8.97
C ILE A 351 9.27 -11.20 -9.61
N PRO A 352 9.66 -12.48 -9.56
CA PRO A 352 10.69 -12.99 -10.45
C PRO A 352 10.13 -12.86 -11.87
N ILE A 353 10.63 -11.89 -12.64
CA ILE A 353 10.19 -11.68 -14.03
C ILE A 353 10.31 -13.04 -14.74
N PRO A 354 9.19 -13.67 -15.20
CA PRO A 354 9.29 -14.87 -16.01
C PRO A 354 10.09 -14.51 -17.24
N VAL A 355 11.22 -15.18 -17.45
CA VAL A 355 12.04 -15.01 -18.66
C VAL A 355 11.24 -15.53 -19.84
N VAL A 356 10.38 -14.68 -20.41
CA VAL A 356 9.74 -14.95 -21.70
C VAL A 356 10.81 -14.69 -22.76
N ILE A 357 11.45 -15.76 -23.21
CA ILE A 357 12.27 -15.74 -24.42
C ILE A 357 11.31 -15.65 -25.62
N LYS A 358 10.78 -14.46 -25.93
CA LYS A 358 10.02 -14.24 -27.16
C LYS A 358 10.99 -13.87 -28.29
N PRO A 359 10.84 -14.43 -29.50
CA PRO A 359 11.68 -14.07 -30.65
C PRO A 359 11.55 -12.57 -30.95
N PRO A 360 12.58 -11.95 -31.55
CA PRO A 360 12.65 -10.50 -31.69
C PRO A 360 11.59 -10.01 -32.69
N VAL A 361 10.63 -9.22 -32.20
CA VAL A 361 9.84 -8.32 -33.05
C VAL A 361 9.93 -6.91 -32.45
N ALA A 362 10.38 -5.98 -33.29
CA ALA A 362 10.60 -4.59 -32.94
C ALA A 362 9.28 -3.83 -32.79
N VAL A 363 9.06 -3.22 -31.62
CA VAL A 363 8.14 -2.08 -31.46
C VAL A 363 8.87 -0.99 -30.69
N ILE A 364 8.87 0.20 -31.27
CA ILE A 364 9.54 1.39 -30.77
C ILE A 364 8.50 2.21 -30.01
N ASP A 365 8.44 2.14 -28.67
CA ASP A 365 7.70 3.15 -27.90
C ASP A 365 8.36 4.54 -28.04
N PRO A 366 7.60 5.63 -28.14
CA PRO A 366 8.17 6.99 -28.19
C PRO A 366 8.71 7.44 -26.82
N PRO A 367 9.69 8.36 -26.77
CA PRO A 367 10.18 8.99 -25.54
C PRO A 367 9.09 9.86 -24.89
N LEU A 368 9.01 9.87 -23.55
CA LEU A 368 8.00 10.58 -22.77
C LEU A 368 8.52 11.96 -22.36
N THR A 369 7.65 12.97 -22.40
CA THR A 369 7.90 14.28 -21.76
C THR A 369 6.96 14.38 -20.57
N VAL A 370 7.51 14.35 -19.35
CA VAL A 370 6.73 14.45 -18.11
C VAL A 370 6.85 15.86 -17.57
N VAL A 371 5.72 16.55 -17.44
CA VAL A 371 5.61 17.89 -16.85
C VAL A 371 4.64 17.81 -15.68
N SER A 372 5.12 18.05 -14.45
CA SER A 372 4.27 18.05 -13.25
C SER A 372 4.03 19.47 -12.73
N PRO A 373 2.78 19.90 -12.50
CA PRO A 373 2.49 21.22 -11.91
C PRO A 373 2.56 21.26 -10.38
N LEU A 374 2.75 20.13 -9.67
CA LEU A 374 2.88 20.08 -8.21
C LEU A 374 3.88 18.97 -7.80
N PRO A 375 4.68 19.14 -6.71
CA PRO A 375 5.85 18.31 -6.49
C PRO A 375 5.53 16.97 -5.82
N ARG A 376 6.34 15.95 -6.16
CA ARG A 376 7.13 15.16 -5.17
C ARG A 376 7.84 13.92 -5.72
N ARG A 377 7.50 13.40 -6.91
CA ARG A 377 8.33 12.37 -7.59
C ARG A 377 8.00 12.26 -9.08
N VAL A 378 8.98 12.51 -9.93
CA VAL A 378 8.92 12.37 -11.40
C VAL A 378 9.78 11.18 -11.80
N VAL A 379 9.18 10.14 -12.38
CA VAL A 379 9.89 8.90 -12.76
C VAL A 379 9.86 8.75 -14.28
N GLY A 380 11.04 8.66 -14.89
CA GLY A 380 11.27 8.35 -16.29
C GLY A 380 11.02 6.87 -16.61
N THR A 381 10.99 6.58 -17.90
CA THR A 381 10.82 5.24 -18.45
C THR A 381 12.18 4.55 -18.61
N ALA A 382 12.24 3.45 -19.39
CA ALA A 382 13.49 2.81 -19.76
C ALA A 382 14.09 3.36 -21.08
N LYS A 383 13.72 4.59 -21.47
CA LYS A 383 14.22 5.30 -22.66
C LYS A 383 14.93 6.58 -22.24
N SER A 384 15.40 7.36 -23.21
CA SER A 384 15.91 8.71 -22.93
C SER A 384 14.72 9.66 -22.78
N ASP A 385 14.41 10.02 -21.54
CA ASP A 385 13.26 10.85 -21.20
C ASP A 385 13.65 12.31 -20.92
N VAL A 386 12.64 13.20 -20.95
CA VAL A 386 12.77 14.58 -20.48
C VAL A 386 11.90 14.74 -19.24
N LEU A 387 12.54 14.91 -18.09
CA LEU A 387 11.91 15.06 -16.78
C LEU A 387 12.03 16.52 -16.34
N LEU A 388 10.88 17.18 -16.17
CA LEU A 388 10.80 18.56 -15.75
C LEU A 388 10.11 18.62 -14.39
N GLY A 389 10.88 19.03 -13.38
CA GLY A 389 10.40 19.39 -12.05
C GLY A 389 9.76 20.77 -12.02
N SER A 390 9.22 21.10 -10.86
CA SER A 390 8.45 22.28 -10.55
C SER A 390 9.31 23.31 -9.79
N ALA A 391 8.73 24.41 -9.32
CA ALA A 391 9.45 25.38 -8.49
C ALA A 391 9.58 24.95 -7.01
N ASN A 392 9.33 23.68 -6.68
CA ASN A 392 9.38 23.16 -5.32
C ASN A 392 10.29 21.92 -5.28
N ARG A 393 10.66 21.45 -4.08
CA ARG A 393 11.47 20.23 -3.91
C ARG A 393 10.91 18.99 -4.62
N ASP A 394 11.60 18.53 -5.64
CA ASP A 394 11.26 17.41 -6.50
C ASP A 394 12.23 16.22 -6.39
N ILE A 395 11.74 15.03 -6.73
CA ILE A 395 12.54 13.80 -6.81
C ILE A 395 12.48 13.29 -8.24
N LEU A 396 13.58 13.37 -8.98
CA LEU A 396 13.66 12.99 -10.40
C LEU A 396 14.41 11.67 -10.55
N VAL A 397 13.73 10.65 -11.06
CA VAL A 397 14.29 9.31 -11.25
C VAL A 397 14.35 9.01 -12.75
N GLY A 398 15.54 9.14 -13.37
CA GLY A 398 15.72 8.96 -14.83
C GLY A 398 15.41 7.54 -15.31
N GLY A 399 15.92 6.53 -14.61
CA GLY A 399 15.77 5.13 -14.98
C GLY A 399 16.88 4.64 -15.90
N ILE A 400 16.56 3.72 -16.82
CA ILE A 400 17.52 3.20 -17.79
C ILE A 400 17.42 4.08 -19.04
N GLY A 401 18.43 4.88 -19.35
CA GLY A 401 18.17 5.90 -20.35
C GLY A 401 19.38 6.73 -20.67
N GLY A 402 19.10 7.92 -21.15
CA GLY A 402 20.07 8.98 -21.34
C GLY A 402 19.27 10.24 -21.14
N ASP A 403 18.90 10.46 -19.89
CA ASP A 403 17.76 11.26 -19.49
C ASP A 403 18.15 12.72 -19.32
N LEU A 404 17.23 13.62 -19.66
CA LEU A 404 17.39 15.04 -19.43
C LEU A 404 16.52 15.44 -18.24
N MET A 405 17.14 15.85 -17.14
CA MET A 405 16.46 16.17 -15.89
C MET A 405 16.68 17.64 -15.54
N THR A 406 15.59 18.35 -15.25
CA THR A 406 15.57 19.74 -14.77
C THR A 406 14.76 19.76 -13.49
N GLY A 407 15.36 20.09 -12.36
CA GLY A 407 14.71 20.12 -11.04
C GLY A 407 13.76 21.30 -10.87
N GLY A 408 14.19 22.50 -11.28
CA GLY A 408 13.47 23.75 -11.12
C GLY A 408 14.05 24.59 -9.99
N ALA A 409 13.25 24.92 -8.98
CA ALA A 409 13.67 25.75 -7.86
C ALA A 409 13.46 25.00 -6.54
N GLU A 410 14.15 25.44 -5.48
CA GLU A 410 14.29 24.74 -4.20
C GLU A 410 15.26 23.54 -4.28
N ALA A 411 15.20 22.62 -3.30
CA ALA A 411 16.16 21.55 -3.12
C ALA A 411 15.67 20.24 -3.75
N ASP A 412 16.20 19.90 -4.92
CA ASP A 412 15.79 18.74 -5.71
C ASP A 412 16.71 17.53 -5.56
N SER A 413 16.17 16.33 -5.76
CA SER A 413 16.90 15.07 -5.67
C SER A 413 16.91 14.34 -7.01
N PHE A 414 18.08 14.18 -7.61
CA PHE A 414 18.28 13.42 -8.85
C PHE A 414 18.74 12.01 -8.51
N VAL A 415 17.84 11.04 -8.62
CA VAL A 415 18.04 9.69 -8.07
C VAL A 415 18.55 8.73 -9.14
N TYR A 416 19.68 8.08 -8.84
CA TYR A 416 20.26 6.98 -9.60
C TYR A 416 20.11 5.70 -8.81
N THR A 417 19.25 4.79 -9.31
CA THR A 417 18.88 3.57 -8.60
C THR A 417 19.39 2.31 -9.28
N GLY A 418 19.59 1.25 -8.50
CA GLY A 418 19.83 -0.09 -9.01
C GLY A 418 20.26 -1.07 -7.91
N VAL A 419 19.89 -2.34 -8.05
CA VAL A 419 20.07 -3.40 -7.01
C VAL A 419 21.51 -3.64 -6.51
N THR A 420 22.49 -2.97 -7.12
CA THR A 420 23.88 -2.85 -6.66
C THR A 420 24.41 -1.53 -7.22
N GLN A 421 25.36 -0.89 -6.53
CA GLN A 421 26.13 0.24 -7.04
C GLN A 421 26.52 0.02 -8.51
N ARG A 422 27.20 -1.09 -8.82
CA ARG A 422 27.62 -1.45 -10.19
C ARG A 422 26.51 -1.42 -11.26
N ARG A 423 25.27 -1.80 -10.93
CA ARG A 423 24.16 -1.83 -11.90
C ARG A 423 23.54 -0.44 -12.10
N ALA A 424 23.47 0.35 -11.04
CA ALA A 424 23.06 1.75 -11.11
C ALA A 424 24.08 2.60 -11.90
N LEU A 425 25.37 2.43 -11.62
CA LEU A 425 26.44 3.10 -12.35
C LEU A 425 26.47 2.65 -13.84
N ALA A 426 26.04 1.42 -14.15
CA ALA A 426 25.88 0.94 -15.51
C ALA A 426 24.66 1.50 -16.27
N ALA A 427 23.77 2.27 -15.62
CA ALA A 427 22.69 2.97 -16.32
C ALA A 427 23.24 4.21 -17.07
N SER A 428 24.22 4.90 -16.48
CA SER A 428 24.77 6.15 -17.01
C SER A 428 26.02 5.93 -17.87
N GLN A 429 25.85 5.26 -19.02
CA GLN A 429 26.96 4.78 -19.84
C GLN A 429 27.34 5.70 -20.99
N ILE A 430 28.65 5.90 -21.17
CA ILE A 430 29.19 6.40 -22.43
C ILE A 430 29.22 5.24 -23.43
N ALA A 431 28.18 5.12 -24.27
CA ALA A 431 28.08 4.03 -25.24
C ALA A 431 29.29 3.98 -26.18
N ASP A 432 30.03 2.86 -26.21
CA ASP A 432 31.10 2.61 -27.18
C ASP A 432 30.61 1.82 -28.41
N THR A 433 29.41 2.12 -28.89
CA THR A 433 28.76 1.43 -30.02
C THR A 433 28.59 2.32 -31.27
N PRO A 434 28.45 1.73 -32.47
CA PRO A 434 28.38 2.46 -33.75
C PRO A 434 27.30 3.56 -33.74
N LYS A 435 27.50 4.59 -34.58
CA LYS A 435 26.73 5.87 -34.61
C LYS A 435 25.20 5.78 -34.45
N ARG A 436 24.55 4.64 -34.73
CA ARG A 436 23.08 4.48 -34.71
C ARG A 436 22.49 4.00 -33.38
N THR A 437 23.28 3.56 -32.39
CA THR A 437 22.79 3.08 -31.07
C THR A 437 23.50 3.73 -29.89
N ARG A 438 23.91 5.00 -30.05
CA ARG A 438 24.55 5.75 -28.96
C ARG A 438 23.54 5.96 -27.82
N ARG A 439 23.69 5.23 -26.71
CA ARG A 439 23.09 5.66 -25.45
C ARG A 439 23.71 7.00 -25.07
N ARG A 440 22.85 7.97 -24.75
CA ARG A 440 23.27 9.27 -24.25
C ARG A 440 23.53 9.13 -22.76
N LEU A 441 24.41 9.97 -22.23
CA LEU A 441 24.52 10.10 -20.79
C LEU A 441 23.29 10.79 -20.26
N ASP A 442 23.01 10.55 -18.98
CA ASP A 442 22.07 11.36 -18.25
C ASP A 442 22.65 12.76 -18.08
N GLN A 443 21.77 13.75 -18.16
CA GLN A 443 22.08 15.15 -18.09
C GLN A 443 21.16 15.83 -17.08
N ILE A 444 21.75 16.43 -16.06
CA ILE A 444 21.07 17.33 -15.13
C ILE A 444 21.36 18.76 -15.58
N THR A 445 20.32 19.55 -15.86
CA THR A 445 20.48 20.86 -16.49
C THR A 445 20.67 22.03 -15.53
N ASP A 446 20.28 21.86 -14.28
CA ASP A 446 20.12 22.94 -13.31
C ASP A 446 20.57 22.56 -11.89
N LEU A 447 21.49 21.60 -11.75
CA LEU A 447 22.02 21.16 -10.45
C LEU A 447 22.60 22.32 -9.64
N ASN A 448 21.83 22.86 -8.71
CA ASN A 448 22.15 24.03 -7.92
C ASN A 448 22.41 23.68 -6.45
N THR A 449 23.69 23.50 -6.13
CA THR A 449 24.10 23.15 -4.75
C THR A 449 23.76 24.23 -3.72
N ALA A 450 23.49 25.46 -4.14
CA ALA A 450 23.08 26.57 -3.27
C ALA A 450 21.59 26.51 -2.90
N GLU A 451 20.73 26.00 -3.78
CA GLU A 451 19.31 25.79 -3.49
C GLU A 451 19.06 24.51 -2.68
N GLY A 452 20.03 23.60 -2.71
CA GLY A 452 20.03 22.37 -1.92
C GLY A 452 19.92 21.12 -2.77
N ASP A 453 20.09 21.22 -4.09
CA ASP A 453 20.02 20.08 -4.99
C ASP A 453 21.09 19.05 -4.70
N ARG A 454 20.71 17.78 -4.83
CA ARG A 454 21.55 16.63 -4.52
C ARG A 454 21.32 15.49 -5.51
N ILE A 455 22.37 14.72 -5.72
CA ILE A 455 22.36 13.48 -6.48
C ILE A 455 22.23 12.35 -5.46
N GLN A 456 21.15 11.59 -5.56
CA GLN A 456 20.92 10.48 -4.66
C GLN A 456 21.37 9.17 -5.30
N LEU A 457 22.16 8.40 -4.56
CA LEU A 457 22.61 7.07 -4.94
C LEU A 457 21.86 6.05 -4.07
N ASP A 458 20.83 5.42 -4.63
CA ASP A 458 19.90 4.55 -3.88
C ASP A 458 19.92 3.11 -4.43
N PHE A 459 20.58 2.22 -3.71
CA PHE A 459 20.89 0.87 -4.20
C PHE A 459 20.14 -0.25 -3.48
N ASP A 460 19.59 0.05 -2.31
CA ASP A 460 18.82 -0.86 -1.46
C ASP A 460 17.36 -0.40 -1.25
N ASN A 461 16.95 0.67 -1.96
CA ASN A 461 15.63 1.29 -1.85
C ASN A 461 15.35 1.81 -0.43
N ASN A 462 16.41 2.08 0.33
CA ASN A 462 16.38 2.79 1.59
C ASN A 462 17.08 4.13 1.39
N LEU A 463 16.28 5.19 1.28
CA LEU A 463 16.78 6.57 1.13
C LEU A 463 17.62 7.06 2.32
N ASN A 464 17.81 6.23 3.36
CA ASN A 464 18.65 6.50 4.53
C ASN A 464 19.98 5.72 4.53
N THR A 465 20.23 4.82 3.57
CA THR A 465 21.51 4.10 3.48
C THR A 465 22.51 4.97 2.72
N ALA A 466 23.54 5.47 3.41
CA ALA A 466 24.57 6.30 2.80
C ALA A 466 25.59 5.46 2.02
N GLU A 467 25.42 5.32 0.69
CA GLU A 467 26.38 4.71 -0.23
C GLU A 467 27.19 5.75 -1.02
N LEU A 468 27.55 6.84 -0.33
CA LEU A 468 28.11 8.06 -0.90
C LEU A 468 29.59 7.90 -1.29
N PRO A 469 30.06 8.68 -2.28
CA PRO A 469 31.50 8.84 -2.47
C PRO A 469 32.15 9.34 -1.18
N THR A 470 33.36 8.90 -0.89
CA THR A 470 34.08 9.32 0.32
C THR A 470 34.75 10.68 0.14
N GLN A 471 35.09 11.06 -1.10
CA GLN A 471 35.65 12.36 -1.47
C GLN A 471 35.24 12.76 -2.89
N VAL A 472 35.24 14.07 -3.16
CA VAL A 472 35.00 14.64 -4.50
C VAL A 472 36.13 15.59 -4.87
N HIS A 473 36.72 15.38 -6.05
CA HIS A 473 37.82 16.21 -6.57
C HIS A 473 37.40 17.03 -7.79
N ASN A 474 37.63 18.34 -7.79
CA ASN A 474 37.42 19.18 -8.97
C ASN A 474 38.72 19.34 -9.76
N VAL A 475 38.88 18.64 -10.89
CA VAL A 475 40.07 18.74 -11.75
C VAL A 475 39.99 19.91 -12.74
N GLY A 476 38.84 20.60 -12.81
CA GLY A 476 38.62 21.71 -13.73
C GLY A 476 38.72 21.31 -15.21
N ARG A 477 39.30 22.19 -16.04
CA ARG A 477 39.30 22.02 -17.50
C ARG A 477 40.36 21.03 -17.99
N VAL A 478 39.92 19.90 -18.52
CA VAL A 478 40.78 18.89 -19.12
C VAL A 478 41.05 19.22 -20.59
N ARG A 479 42.31 19.52 -20.94
CA ARG A 479 42.73 19.86 -22.31
C ARG A 479 43.09 18.61 -23.13
N PRO A 480 42.88 18.62 -24.45
CA PRO A 480 43.29 17.54 -25.36
C PRO A 480 44.78 17.15 -25.30
N GLN A 481 45.65 18.07 -24.85
CA GLN A 481 47.10 17.88 -24.77
C GLN A 481 47.54 17.10 -23.52
N ASN A 482 46.71 17.05 -22.47
CA ASN A 482 46.96 16.22 -21.27
C ASN A 482 46.60 14.74 -21.51
N ILE A 483 46.26 14.37 -22.75
CA ILE A 483 45.72 13.07 -23.09
C ILE A 483 46.81 12.21 -23.76
N VAL A 484 47.75 11.67 -22.98
CA VAL A 484 48.81 10.76 -23.47
C VAL A 484 48.77 9.42 -22.72
N GLY A 485 47.98 8.45 -23.20
CA GLY A 485 48.36 7.03 -23.29
C GLY A 485 47.89 6.24 -22.05
N GLY A 486 47.29 5.05 -22.10
CA GLY A 486 47.03 4.08 -23.16
C GLY A 486 46.05 3.06 -22.58
N GLY A 487 44.97 2.78 -23.30
CA GLY A 487 43.86 1.97 -22.82
C GLY A 487 42.62 2.22 -23.67
N THR A 488 41.78 1.21 -23.82
CA THR A 488 40.87 0.91 -24.94
C THR A 488 39.69 1.88 -25.14
N VAL A 489 39.74 3.11 -24.63
CA VAL A 489 38.63 4.07 -24.66
C VAL A 489 38.74 4.97 -25.89
N ARG A 490 38.03 4.62 -26.98
CA ARG A 490 38.17 5.25 -28.31
C ARG A 490 37.43 6.60 -28.49
N ARG A 491 37.06 7.36 -27.44
CA ARG A 491 36.27 8.61 -27.57
C ARG A 491 36.75 9.76 -26.67
N GLY A 492 36.74 10.99 -27.19
CA GLY A 492 37.33 12.17 -26.55
C GLY A 492 36.80 12.52 -25.15
N GLN A 493 35.50 12.32 -24.89
CA GLN A 493 34.90 12.58 -23.58
C GLN A 493 35.26 11.52 -22.53
N ALA A 494 35.07 10.23 -22.84
CA ALA A 494 35.43 9.14 -21.95
C ALA A 494 36.94 9.12 -21.66
N ARG A 495 37.78 9.52 -22.63
CA ARG A 495 39.22 9.67 -22.44
C ARG A 495 39.57 10.86 -21.54
N ALA A 496 38.81 11.95 -21.58
CA ALA A 496 38.98 13.08 -20.67
C ALA A 496 38.63 12.70 -19.22
N ILE A 497 37.54 11.96 -19.02
CA ILE A 497 37.15 11.44 -17.68
C ILE A 497 38.20 10.44 -17.17
N ALA A 498 38.66 9.52 -18.03
CA ALA A 498 39.74 8.60 -17.66
C ALA A 498 41.02 9.34 -17.24
N THR A 499 41.36 10.45 -17.92
CA THR A 499 42.51 11.29 -17.54
C THR A 499 42.27 11.96 -16.18
N ALA A 500 41.05 12.42 -15.92
CA ALA A 500 40.67 12.99 -14.62
C ALA A 500 40.76 11.96 -13.48
N TYR A 501 40.46 10.69 -13.75
CA TYR A 501 40.66 9.58 -12.82
C TYR A 501 42.14 9.26 -12.58
N GLU A 502 43.05 9.58 -13.51
CA GLU A 502 44.49 9.32 -13.35
C GLU A 502 45.21 10.41 -12.57
N ASP A 503 44.62 11.60 -12.47
CA ASP A 503 45.21 12.77 -11.82
C ASP A 503 44.13 13.65 -11.17
N VAL A 504 43.62 13.20 -10.02
CA VAL A 504 42.48 13.81 -9.34
C VAL A 504 42.78 15.16 -8.69
N ASN A 505 44.05 15.49 -8.39
CA ASN A 505 44.41 16.77 -7.82
C ASN A 505 45.60 17.40 -8.55
N PRO A 506 45.34 18.39 -9.43
CA PRO A 506 46.37 19.01 -10.26
C PRO A 506 47.36 19.89 -9.47
N LEU A 507 47.11 20.15 -8.18
CA LEU A 507 48.00 20.95 -7.32
C LEU A 507 49.16 20.12 -6.74
N ILE A 508 49.04 18.79 -6.77
CA ILE A 508 50.07 17.87 -6.28
C ILE A 508 50.76 17.25 -7.51
N PRO A 509 52.10 17.28 -7.62
CA PRO A 509 52.79 16.64 -8.73
C PRO A 509 52.65 15.10 -8.69
N GLY A 510 52.19 14.49 -9.78
CA GLY A 510 52.18 13.04 -9.99
C GLY A 510 50.80 12.46 -10.29
N LYS A 511 50.76 11.27 -10.90
CA LYS A 511 49.52 10.58 -11.31
C LYS A 511 48.73 10.06 -10.11
N GLN A 512 47.89 10.91 -9.53
CA GLN A 512 47.03 10.58 -8.39
C GLN A 512 45.75 9.93 -8.88
N ARG A 513 45.71 8.59 -8.83
CA ARG A 513 44.52 7.85 -9.25
C ARG A 513 43.38 8.01 -8.25
N ALA A 514 42.17 8.24 -8.77
CA ALA A 514 40.93 8.15 -8.00
C ALA A 514 40.83 6.77 -7.36
N ARG A 515 40.59 6.74 -6.05
CA ARG A 515 40.40 5.52 -5.28
C ARG A 515 38.96 5.03 -5.40
N ALA A 516 38.75 3.84 -4.85
CA ALA A 516 37.44 3.27 -4.68
C ALA A 516 36.47 4.25 -4.02
N SER A 517 35.28 4.40 -4.61
CA SER A 517 34.23 5.30 -4.11
C SER A 517 34.67 6.76 -3.97
N GLU A 518 35.61 7.23 -4.77
CA GLU A 518 35.86 8.67 -4.95
C GLU A 518 35.14 9.18 -6.20
N ALA A 519 34.84 10.47 -6.24
CA ALA A 519 34.23 11.14 -7.38
C ALA A 519 35.14 12.24 -7.94
N VAL A 520 35.01 12.48 -9.25
CA VAL A 520 35.77 13.50 -9.96
C VAL A 520 34.83 14.38 -10.78
N LEU A 521 35.02 15.70 -10.69
CA LEU A 521 34.36 16.70 -11.50
C LEU A 521 35.34 17.28 -12.52
N ALA A 522 34.99 17.22 -13.81
CA ALA A 522 35.86 17.60 -14.92
C ALA A 522 35.12 18.36 -16.02
N VAL A 523 35.76 19.38 -16.60
CA VAL A 523 35.22 20.16 -17.73
C VAL A 523 35.93 19.77 -19.02
N HIS A 524 35.19 19.30 -20.02
CA HIS A 524 35.70 18.96 -21.34
C HIS A 524 34.85 19.60 -22.44
N LYS A 525 35.49 20.35 -23.35
CA LYS A 525 34.84 21.05 -24.48
C LYS A 525 33.61 21.90 -24.08
N GLY A 526 33.66 22.50 -22.90
CA GLY A 526 32.60 23.38 -22.40
C GLY A 526 31.42 22.66 -21.73
N ARG A 527 31.53 21.34 -21.51
CA ARG A 527 30.58 20.55 -20.72
C ARG A 527 31.24 20.09 -19.42
N THR A 528 30.46 20.02 -18.35
CA THR A 528 30.91 19.60 -17.01
C THR A 528 30.40 18.19 -16.73
N TYR A 529 31.28 17.31 -16.27
CA TYR A 529 30.98 15.92 -15.99
C TYR A 529 31.32 15.60 -14.55
N LEU A 530 30.38 14.95 -13.87
CA LEU A 530 30.60 14.32 -12.57
C LEU A 530 30.70 12.82 -12.77
N SER A 531 31.70 12.18 -12.18
CA SER A 531 31.86 10.74 -12.30
C SER A 531 32.22 10.11 -10.96
N VAL A 532 31.58 8.97 -10.65
CA VAL A 532 31.72 8.24 -9.38
C VAL A 532 32.29 6.85 -9.65
N ASN A 533 33.35 6.50 -8.90
CA ASN A 533 34.08 5.26 -9.04
C ASN A 533 33.33 4.05 -8.42
N ASP A 534 33.26 2.95 -9.16
CA ASP A 534 32.56 1.70 -8.78
C ASP A 534 33.28 0.79 -7.78
N ASN A 535 34.09 1.36 -6.90
CA ASN A 535 34.98 0.63 -5.99
C ASN A 535 36.11 -0.13 -6.74
N GLN A 536 36.55 0.37 -7.90
CA GLN A 536 37.72 -0.11 -8.64
C GLN A 536 38.61 1.07 -9.06
N GLY A 537 39.89 1.06 -8.72
CA GLY A 537 40.81 2.19 -9.01
C GLY A 537 41.16 2.43 -10.49
N VAL A 538 40.41 1.88 -11.45
CA VAL A 538 40.60 2.07 -12.90
C VAL A 538 39.27 2.43 -13.54
N PHE A 539 39.26 3.55 -14.27
CA PHE A 539 38.07 3.99 -14.98
C PHE A 539 37.56 2.93 -15.97
N ASN A 540 36.27 2.65 -15.88
CA ASN A 540 35.52 1.78 -16.77
C ASN A 540 34.17 2.45 -17.13
N PRO A 541 33.99 2.90 -18.38
CA PRO A 541 32.77 3.61 -18.81
C PRO A 541 31.50 2.75 -18.83
N LYS A 542 31.60 1.45 -18.54
CA LYS A 542 30.46 0.53 -18.40
C LYS A 542 30.06 0.30 -16.95
N ARG A 543 30.89 0.71 -16.00
CA ARG A 543 30.74 0.39 -14.58
C ARG A 543 30.80 1.61 -13.68
N ASP A 544 31.45 2.70 -14.10
CA ASP A 544 31.46 3.97 -13.39
C ASP A 544 30.28 4.86 -13.84
N LEU A 545 29.70 5.59 -12.89
CA LEU A 545 28.66 6.59 -13.18
C LEU A 545 29.32 7.80 -13.82
N VAL A 546 28.70 8.31 -14.88
CA VAL A 546 29.09 9.55 -15.53
C VAL A 546 27.85 10.38 -15.81
N ILE A 547 27.70 11.51 -15.14
CA ILE A 547 26.57 12.41 -15.33
C ILE A 547 27.07 13.68 -16.00
N ASP A 548 26.32 14.17 -16.99
CA ASP A 548 26.52 15.51 -17.52
C ASP A 548 25.79 16.53 -16.64
N VAL A 549 26.55 17.35 -15.93
CA VAL A 549 26.04 18.37 -15.01
C VAL A 549 26.34 19.77 -15.55
N THR A 550 26.32 19.92 -16.88
CA THR A 550 26.54 21.22 -17.53
C THR A 550 25.44 22.19 -17.11
N GLY A 551 25.84 23.31 -16.50
CA GLY A 551 24.92 24.28 -15.90
C GLY A 551 24.98 24.31 -14.37
N MET A 552 25.67 23.35 -13.75
CA MET A 552 25.85 23.29 -12.29
C MET A 552 26.37 24.61 -11.71
N THR A 553 25.78 25.02 -10.58
CA THR A 553 26.21 26.17 -9.79
C THR A 553 26.75 25.73 -8.43
N PHE A 554 27.84 26.38 -8.02
CA PHE A 554 28.48 26.14 -6.73
C PHE A 554 27.98 27.13 -5.69
N GLN A 555 27.70 26.63 -4.48
CA GLN A 555 27.37 27.47 -3.33
C GLN A 555 28.46 28.52 -3.03
N ARG A 556 29.74 28.18 -3.24
CA ARG A 556 30.88 29.10 -3.06
C ARG A 556 31.69 29.22 -4.35
N PRO A 557 32.03 30.43 -4.81
CA PRO A 557 32.81 30.61 -6.04
C PRO A 557 34.15 29.86 -6.07
N GLN A 558 34.79 29.66 -4.91
CA GLN A 558 36.06 28.94 -4.79
C GLN A 558 35.95 27.43 -5.09
N ASP A 559 34.75 26.83 -4.94
CA ASP A 559 34.53 25.41 -5.20
C ASP A 559 34.58 25.11 -6.72
N ALA A 560 34.41 26.14 -7.56
CA ALA A 560 34.58 26.06 -9.01
C ALA A 560 36.06 26.01 -9.48
N LEU A 561 37.01 26.28 -8.58
CA LEU A 561 38.44 26.29 -8.91
C LEU A 561 39.00 24.86 -9.04
N ALA A 562 39.92 24.68 -9.98
CA ALA A 562 40.65 23.42 -10.12
C ALA A 562 41.49 23.13 -8.87
N GLY A 563 41.43 21.90 -8.37
CA GLY A 563 42.06 21.45 -7.13
C GLY A 563 41.24 21.72 -5.86
N ALA A 564 40.00 22.23 -5.98
CA ALA A 564 39.14 22.44 -4.82
C ALA A 564 38.76 21.10 -4.15
N SER A 565 38.83 21.07 -2.81
CA SER A 565 38.30 19.98 -1.99
C SER A 565 36.82 20.21 -1.77
N LEU A 566 35.99 19.32 -2.32
CA LEU A 566 34.55 19.45 -2.28
C LEU A 566 33.94 18.52 -1.23
N SER A 567 32.97 19.03 -0.47
CA SER A 567 32.23 18.23 0.50
C SER A 567 31.24 17.32 -0.21
N VAL A 568 31.31 16.01 0.04
CA VAL A 568 30.40 15.01 -0.54
C VAL A 568 28.93 15.37 -0.27
N ASN A 569 28.61 15.77 0.96
CA ASN A 569 27.23 16.09 1.39
C ASN A 569 26.65 17.34 0.71
N ASN A 570 27.46 18.07 -0.09
CA ASN A 570 26.99 19.17 -0.91
C ASN A 570 26.51 18.72 -2.30
N TYR A 571 26.77 17.47 -2.68
CA TYR A 571 26.42 16.93 -4.01
C TYR A 571 25.63 15.64 -3.90
N PHE A 572 25.77 14.90 -2.80
CA PHE A 572 25.14 13.61 -2.62
C PHE A 572 24.35 13.54 -1.31
N VAL A 573 23.30 12.72 -1.30
CA VAL A 573 22.45 12.38 -0.14
C VAL A 573 22.27 10.88 -0.01
#